data_AF-A0A6G7J667-F1
#
_entry.id   AF-A0A6G7J667-F1
#
_cell.length_a   1.000
_cell.length_b   1.000
_cell.length_c   1.000
_cell.angle_alpha   90.00
_cell.angle_beta   90.00
_cell.angle_gamma   90.00
#
_symmetry.space_group_name_H-M   'P 1'
#
loop_
_entity.id
_entity.type
_entity.pdbx_description
1 polymer ?
#
loop_
_entity_poly.entity_id
_entity_poly.type
_entity_poly.pdbx_seq_one_letter_code
_entity_poly.pdbx_strand_id
1 'polypeptide(L)' 'MAARLRDDVMLDIDEIDRIIFDFEGVNVITNSFANEYFGKMIERISVEKFRNKFAFINDNDFIQRVLISSF' A
#
# COMPACT_ATOMS: atom_id res chain seq x y z
N MET A 1 0.41 11.16 -8.85
CA MET A 1 1.25 11.02 -7.64
C MET A 1 1.29 9.57 -7.17
N ALA A 2 0.15 8.97 -6.81
CA ALA A 2 0.06 7.56 -6.38
C ALA A 2 0.73 6.56 -7.34
N ALA A 3 0.46 6.65 -8.65
CA ALA A 3 1.06 5.75 -9.64
C ALA A 3 2.59 5.79 -9.67
N ARG A 4 3.20 6.98 -9.53
CA ARG A 4 4.67 7.13 -9.53
C ARG A 4 5.29 6.48 -8.29
N LEU A 5 4.74 6.80 -7.12
CA LEU A 5 5.21 6.23 -5.85
C LEU A 5 5.05 4.70 -5.83
N ARG A 6 3.98 4.17 -6.40
CA ARG A 6 3.79 2.72 -6.56
C ARG A 6 4.88 2.11 -7.44
N ASP A 7 5.16 2.73 -8.59
CA ASP A 7 6.14 2.21 -9.53
C ASP A 7 7.56 2.20 -8.92
N ASP A 8 7.90 3.16 -8.05
CA ASP A 8 9.15 3.15 -7.27
C ASP A 8 9.25 1.90 -6.38
N VAL A 9 8.19 1.61 -5.60
CA VAL A 9 8.12 0.42 -4.73
C VAL A 9 8.13 -0.89 -5.53
N MET A 10 7.63 -0.89 -6.76
CA MET A 10 7.64 -2.08 -7.61
C MET A 10 9.03 -2.45 -8.12
N LEU A 11 9.98 -1.51 -8.18
CA LEU A 11 11.37 -1.83 -8.54
C LEU A 11 12.04 -2.68 -7.46
N ASP A 12 11.67 -2.47 -6.20
CA ASP A 12 12.31 -3.09 -5.05
C ASP A 12 11.65 -4.41 -4.60
N ILE A 13 10.49 -4.77 -5.17
CA ILE A 13 9.63 -5.81 -4.60
C ILE A 13 10.22 -7.23 -4.62
N ASP A 14 11.09 -7.51 -5.59
CA ASP A 14 11.73 -8.81 -5.74
C ASP A 14 13.05 -8.90 -4.96
N GLU A 15 13.68 -7.76 -4.66
CA GLU A 15 14.95 -7.69 -3.94
C GLU A 15 14.77 -7.52 -2.42
N ILE A 16 13.70 -6.84 -1.99
CA ILE A 16 13.43 -6.58 -0.58
C ILE A 16 12.50 -7.65 -0.01
N ASP A 17 12.91 -8.28 1.09
CA ASP A 17 12.11 -9.31 1.78
C ASP A 17 10.78 -8.78 2.31
N ARG A 18 10.75 -7.55 2.85
CA ARG A 18 9.55 -6.94 3.40
C ARG A 18 9.57 -5.42 3.28
N ILE A 19 8.46 -4.83 2.84
CA ILE A 19 8.26 -3.39 2.67
C ILE A 19 7.22 -2.91 3.68
N ILE A 20 7.54 -1.85 4.42
CA ILE A 20 6.70 -1.30 5.48
C ILE A 20 6.22 0.09 5.05
N PHE A 21 4.91 0.28 5.03
CA PHE A 21 4.28 1.58 4.87
C PHE A 21 4.03 2.17 6.26
N ASP A 22 4.84 3.17 6.61
CA ASP A 22 4.69 3.92 7.86
C ASP A 22 3.81 5.15 7.65
N PHE A 23 2.71 5.22 8.40
CA PHE A 23 1.75 6.33 8.37
C PHE A 23 1.97 7.34 9.50
N GLU A 24 3.13 7.31 10.16
CA GLU A 24 3.49 8.34 11.14
C GLU A 24 3.37 9.75 10.51
N GLY A 25 2.61 10.62 11.17
CA GLY A 25 2.31 11.97 10.67
C GLY A 25 1.27 12.04 9.54
N VAL A 26 0.75 10.91 9.06
CA VAL A 26 -0.33 10.87 8.08
C VAL A 26 -1.67 10.77 8.78
N ASN A 27 -2.50 11.80 8.62
CA ASN A 27 -3.84 11.82 9.23
C ASN A 27 -4.91 11.18 8.33
N VAL A 28 -4.78 11.30 7.01
CA VAL A 28 -5.82 10.97 6.04
C VAL A 28 -5.19 10.45 4.74
N ILE A 29 -5.77 9.40 4.17
CA ILE A 29 -5.62 9.02 2.75
C ILE A 29 -7.00 8.94 2.09
N THR A 30 -7.07 9.09 0.77
CA THR A 30 -8.34 9.01 0.03
C THR A 30 -8.55 7.62 -0.57
N ASN A 31 -9.80 7.20 -0.76
CA ASN A 31 -10.13 5.96 -1.48
C ASN A 31 -9.52 5.93 -2.89
N SER A 32 -9.51 7.07 -3.59
CA SER A 32 -8.88 7.17 -4.91
C SER A 32 -7.36 6.92 -4.85
N PHE A 33 -6.67 7.42 -3.82
CA PHE A 33 -5.25 7.14 -3.62
C PHE A 33 -5.02 5.66 -3.32
N ALA A 34 -5.76 5.10 -2.36
CA ALA A 34 -5.58 3.73 -1.92
C ALA A 34 -5.88 2.71 -3.04
N ASN A 35 -6.92 2.92 -3.84
CA ASN A 35 -7.22 2.10 -5.02
C ASN A 35 -6.12 2.21 -6.09
N GLU A 36 -5.68 3.43 -6.42
CA GLU A 36 -4.65 3.65 -7.44
C GLU A 36 -3.30 3.04 -7.04
N TYR A 37 -2.97 3.13 -5.75
CA TYR A 37 -1.72 2.66 -5.21
C TYR A 37 -1.76 1.17 -4.91
N PHE A 38 -2.53 0.77 -3.89
CA PHE A 38 -2.48 -0.58 -3.34
C PHE A 38 -3.37 -1.55 -4.13
N GLY A 39 -4.56 -1.10 -4.57
CA GLY A 39 -5.45 -1.93 -5.40
C GLY A 39 -4.75 -2.40 -6.68
N LYS A 40 -4.20 -1.45 -7.46
CA LYS A 40 -3.41 -1.79 -8.66
C LYS A 40 -2.11 -2.53 -8.36
N MET A 41 -1.53 -2.36 -7.18
CA MET A 41 -0.35 -3.15 -6.78
C MET A 41 -0.74 -4.63 -6.62
N ILE A 42 -1.81 -4.91 -5.89
CA ILE A 42 -2.34 -6.26 -5.69
C ILE A 42 -2.69 -6.93 -7.02
N GLU A 43 -3.33 -6.22 -7.95
CA GLU A 43 -3.62 -6.73 -9.30
C GLU A 43 -2.37 -7.20 -10.04
N ARG A 44 -1.22 -6.53 -9.82
CA ARG A 44 0.05 -6.86 -10.50
C ARG A 44 0.79 -8.02 -9.85
N ILE A 45 0.72 -8.17 -8.53
CA ILE A 45 1.62 -9.08 -7.78
C ILE A 45 0.90 -10.26 -7.13
N SER A 46 -0.43 -10.30 -7.17
CA SER A 46 -1.34 -11.16 -6.39
C SER A 46 -1.53 -10.75 -4.93
N VAL A 47 -2.71 -11.06 -4.40
CA VAL A 47 -3.09 -10.86 -3.00
C VAL A 47 -2.12 -11.59 -2.05
N GLU A 48 -1.70 -12.82 -2.40
CA GLU A 48 -0.82 -13.62 -1.56
C GLU A 48 0.56 -12.97 -1.40
N LYS A 49 1.20 -12.60 -2.52
CA LYS A 49 2.50 -11.90 -2.48
C LYS A 49 2.38 -10.58 -1.73
N PHE A 50 1.28 -9.85 -1.92
CA PHE A 50 1.04 -8.60 -1.20
C PHE A 50 0.98 -8.81 0.32
N ARG A 51 0.21 -9.78 0.79
CA ARG A 51 0.08 -10.08 2.24
C ARG A 51 1.40 -10.53 2.88
N ASN A 52 2.27 -11.20 2.13
CA ASN A 52 3.55 -11.69 2.62
C ASN A 52 4.64 -10.60 2.60
N LYS A 53 4.63 -9.72 1.58
CA LYS A 53 5.66 -8.69 1.38
C LYS A 53 5.41 -7.39 2.12
N PHE A 54 4.15 -7.01 2.37
CA PHE A 54 3.83 -5.66 2.86
C PHE A 54 3.27 -5.64 4.28
N ALA A 55 3.53 -4.55 4.99
CA ALA A 55 2.92 -4.24 6.28
C ALA A 55 2.57 -2.74 6.37
N PHE A 56 1.54 -2.43 7.15
CA PHE A 56 1.10 -1.07 7.46
C PHE A 56 1.36 -0.84 8.96
N ILE A 57 2.01 0.27 9.32
CA ILE A 57 2.27 0.64 10.71
C ILE A 57 1.90 2.11 10.95
N ASN A 58 1.63 2.45 12.22
CA ASN A 58 1.26 3.80 12.66
C ASN A 58 0.06 4.39 11.91
N ASP A 59 -0.82 3.55 11.36
CA ASP A 59 -2.08 3.99 10.78
C ASP A 59 -3.10 4.29 11.87
N ASN A 60 -4.15 5.02 11.48
CA ASN A 60 -5.28 5.31 12.35
C ASN A 60 -6.54 4.63 11.81
N ASP A 61 -7.61 4.60 12.62
CA ASP A 61 -8.88 3.96 12.27
C ASP A 61 -9.47 4.46 10.93
N PHE A 62 -9.24 5.72 10.58
CA PHE A 62 -9.73 6.26 9.31
C PHE A 62 -8.94 5.68 8.12
N ILE A 63 -7.60 5.66 8.23
CA ILE A 63 -6.72 5.09 7.21
C ILE A 63 -7.01 3.59 7.05
N GLN A 64 -7.13 2.84 8.15
CA GLN A 64 -7.49 1.42 8.12
C GLN A 64 -8.80 1.17 7.37
N ARG A 65 -9.84 1.99 7.62
CA ARG A 65 -11.11 1.88 6.89
C ARG A 65 -10.95 2.10 5.38
N VAL A 66 -10.15 3.10 4.99
CA VAL A 66 -9.89 3.39 3.56
C VAL A 66 -9.08 2.28 2.90
N LEU A 67 -8.09 1.72 3.60
CA LEU A 67 -7.31 0.58 3.11
C LEU A 67 -8.20 -0.65 2.90
N ILE A 68 -9.02 -1.00 3.89
CA ILE A 68 -9.95 -2.14 3.81
C ILE A 68 -10.93 -1.99 2.66
N SER A 69 -11.45 -0.78 2.38
CA SER A 69 -12.36 -0.58 1.25
C SER A 69 -11.68 -0.61 -0.11
N SER A 70 -10.35 -0.68 -0.14
CA SER A 70 -9.54 -0.72 -1.37
C SER A 70 -9.06 -2.13 -1.72
N PHE A 71 -9.37 -3.12 -0.87
CA PHE A 71 -8.94 -4.52 -0.98
C PHE A 71 -10.12 -5.49 -1.04
#